data_AF-A0AAI9EPQ0-F1
#
_entry.id   AF-A0AAI9EPQ0-F1
#
_cell.length_a   1.000
_cell.length_b   1.000
_cell.length_c   1.000
_cell.angle_alpha   90.00
_cell.angle_beta   90.00
_cell.angle_gamma   90.00
#
_symmetry.space_group_name_H-M   'P 1'
#
loop_
_entity.id
_entity.type
_entity.pdbx_description
1 polymer ?
#
loop_
_entity_poly.entity_id
_entity_poly.type
_entity_poly.pdbx_seq_one_letter_code
_entity_poly.pdbx_strand_id
1 'polypeptide(L)'
;MKKPLTKGNKTDMNLKDMDREQLIEHVKASGIDVPDWLINGCLTRPAEPLTDSEFQEFAGLYCKQVRSIEALAYLVECKRRFGSDMQGGAIFKHEKIIMQIDQQIIETLLQHQIETVLLEERPTERYVAVMKFYMGDRLNQAQNSSTWMRDFIDSVFIEGVNALFRGEVEPTKNLH
;
A
#
# COMPACT_ATOMS: atom_id res chain seq x y z
N MET A 1 6.17 -13.40 -50.94
CA MET A 1 5.96 -12.25 -50.02
C MET A 1 5.69 -12.78 -48.62
N LYS A 2 6.46 -12.29 -47.65
CA LYS A 2 6.60 -12.83 -46.29
C LYS A 2 5.32 -12.60 -45.46
N LYS A 3 4.84 -13.66 -44.80
CA LYS A 3 3.95 -13.52 -43.63
C LYS A 3 4.73 -12.85 -42.50
N PRO A 4 4.20 -11.85 -41.80
CA PRO A 4 4.80 -11.38 -40.56
C PRO A 4 4.56 -12.43 -39.48
N LEU A 5 5.64 -12.95 -38.90
CA LEU A 5 5.62 -13.78 -37.71
C LEU A 5 5.07 -12.96 -36.54
N THR A 6 4.10 -13.57 -35.88
CA THR A 6 3.42 -13.14 -34.67
C THR A 6 4.40 -12.80 -33.54
N LYS A 7 4.06 -11.68 -32.88
CA LYS A 7 4.45 -11.21 -31.54
C LYS A 7 5.41 -12.14 -30.79
N GLY A 8 6.63 -11.63 -30.60
CA GLY A 8 7.64 -12.26 -29.78
C GLY A 8 7.10 -12.64 -28.41
N ASN A 9 7.44 -13.86 -28.01
CA ASN A 9 7.40 -14.33 -26.65
C ASN A 9 8.01 -13.24 -25.75
N LYS A 10 7.22 -12.67 -24.84
CA LYS A 10 7.80 -12.15 -23.60
C LYS A 10 8.33 -13.38 -22.88
N THR A 11 9.61 -13.65 -23.05
CA THR A 11 10.34 -14.58 -22.20
C THR A 11 10.17 -14.05 -20.78
N ASP A 12 9.39 -14.76 -19.98
CA ASP A 12 9.23 -14.50 -18.55
C ASP A 12 10.57 -14.90 -17.91
N MET A 13 11.55 -14.01 -18.05
CA MET A 13 12.92 -14.22 -17.60
C MET A 13 12.86 -14.17 -16.08
N ASN A 14 13.30 -15.24 -15.43
CA ASN A 14 13.34 -15.31 -13.97
C ASN A 14 14.24 -14.19 -13.45
N LEU A 15 13.79 -13.42 -12.45
CA LEU A 15 14.57 -12.34 -11.82
C LEU A 15 15.98 -12.79 -11.40
N LYS A 16 16.13 -14.07 -11.04
CA LYS A 16 17.42 -14.66 -10.62
C LYS A 16 18.43 -14.83 -11.76
N ASP A 17 17.97 -14.84 -13.00
CA ASP A 17 18.80 -15.04 -14.19
C ASP A 17 19.10 -13.71 -14.90
N MET A 18 18.52 -12.60 -14.41
CA MET A 18 18.76 -11.27 -14.96
C MET A 18 20.14 -10.75 -14.54
N ASP A 19 20.87 -10.20 -15.50
CA ASP A 19 22.03 -9.39 -15.17
C ASP A 19 21.61 -8.03 -14.59
N ARG A 20 22.61 -7.28 -14.15
CA ARG A 20 22.42 -6.00 -13.48
C ARG A 20 21.65 -4.97 -14.33
N GLU A 21 21.95 -4.87 -15.62
CA GLU A 21 21.32 -3.87 -16.50
C GLU A 21 19.87 -4.27 -16.80
N GLN A 22 19.65 -5.57 -16.95
CA GLN A 22 18.31 -6.15 -17.10
C GLN A 22 17.44 -5.93 -15.86
N LEU A 23 18.00 -6.02 -14.65
CA LEU A 23 17.27 -5.72 -13.41
C LEU A 23 16.87 -4.24 -13.32
N ILE A 24 17.77 -3.32 -13.68
CA ILE A 24 17.46 -1.88 -13.71
C ILE A 24 16.32 -1.59 -14.68
N GLU A 25 16.41 -2.10 -15.90
CA GLU A 25 15.38 -1.91 -16.92
C GLU A 25 14.06 -2.58 -16.53
N HIS A 26 14.11 -3.72 -15.85
CA HIS A 26 12.93 -4.35 -15.28
C HIS A 26 12.25 -3.48 -14.23
N VAL A 27 13.01 -2.90 -13.30
CA VAL A 27 12.47 -1.98 -12.28
C VAL A 27 11.88 -0.73 -12.92
N LYS A 28 12.57 -0.12 -13.89
CA LYS A 28 12.02 1.04 -14.64
C LYS A 28 10.74 0.69 -15.40
N ALA A 29 10.67 -0.51 -15.97
CA ALA A 29 9.49 -0.99 -16.69
C ALA A 29 8.32 -1.39 -15.77
N SER A 30 8.57 -1.57 -14.47
CA SER A 30 7.53 -1.94 -13.50
C SER A 30 6.51 -0.83 -13.22
N GLY A 31 6.80 0.41 -13.62
CA GLY A 31 5.97 1.58 -13.32
C GLY A 31 6.05 2.05 -11.87
N ILE A 32 6.93 1.45 -11.06
CA ILE A 32 7.27 1.98 -9.74
C ILE A 32 8.15 3.21 -9.93
N ASP A 33 7.71 4.33 -9.38
CA ASP A 33 8.46 5.58 -9.33
C ASP A 33 9.56 5.46 -8.26
N VAL A 34 10.71 4.92 -8.67
CA VAL A 34 11.87 4.71 -7.81
C VAL A 34 12.92 5.78 -8.15
N PRO A 35 13.47 6.51 -7.16
CA PRO A 35 14.50 7.51 -7.42
C PRO A 35 15.72 6.93 -8.13
N ASP A 36 16.25 7.68 -9.10
CA ASP A 36 17.42 7.26 -9.89
C ASP A 36 18.64 6.96 -9.00
N TRP A 37 18.84 7.72 -7.92
CA TRP A 37 19.93 7.47 -6.99
C TRP A 37 19.77 6.14 -6.25
N LEU A 38 18.53 5.66 -6.03
CA LEU A 38 18.28 4.40 -5.35
C LEU A 38 18.54 3.22 -6.30
N ILE A 39 18.09 3.32 -7.56
CA ILE A 39 18.36 2.33 -8.61
C ILE A 39 19.86 2.27 -8.95
N ASN A 40 20.48 3.43 -9.23
CA ASN A 40 21.87 3.50 -9.68
C ASN A 40 22.86 3.40 -8.52
N GLY A 41 22.51 3.94 -7.35
CA GLY A 41 23.38 3.98 -6.16
C GLY A 41 23.54 2.64 -5.47
N CYS A 42 22.63 1.67 -5.66
CA CYS A 42 22.84 0.29 -5.22
C CYS A 42 24.11 -0.36 -5.81
N LEU A 43 24.70 0.26 -6.84
CA LEU A 43 25.71 -0.37 -7.68
C LEU A 43 27.08 0.32 -7.65
N THR A 44 27.14 1.57 -7.20
CA THR A 44 28.36 2.40 -7.29
C THR A 44 28.53 3.36 -6.11
N ARG A 45 27.56 3.47 -5.19
CA ARG A 45 27.65 4.46 -4.12
C ARG A 45 28.78 4.07 -3.16
N PRO A 46 29.70 4.98 -2.82
CA PRO A 46 30.58 4.79 -1.68
C PRO A 46 29.75 4.59 -0.40
N ALA A 47 30.34 4.04 0.66
CA ALA A 47 29.67 3.72 1.93
C ALA A 47 29.19 4.95 2.74
N GLU A 48 28.96 6.08 2.07
CA GLU A 48 28.46 7.31 2.65
C GLU A 48 26.98 7.15 3.04
N PRO A 49 26.57 7.70 4.19
CA PRO A 49 25.17 7.76 4.59
C PRO A 49 24.28 8.43 3.53
N LEU A 50 22.99 8.12 3.56
CA LEU A 50 21.99 8.88 2.82
C LEU A 50 21.97 10.32 3.30
N THR A 51 21.87 11.26 2.38
CA THR A 51 21.52 12.64 2.71
C THR A 51 20.09 12.71 3.23
N ASP A 52 19.74 13.78 3.94
CA ASP A 52 18.37 13.97 4.44
C ASP A 52 17.32 13.95 3.31
N SER A 53 17.64 14.50 2.14
CA SER A 53 16.73 14.49 0.98
C SER A 53 16.50 13.07 0.45
N GLU A 54 17.58 12.30 0.26
CA GLU A 54 17.50 10.91 -0.18
C GLU A 54 16.74 10.05 0.84
N PHE A 55 16.97 10.30 2.14
CA PHE A 55 16.25 9.58 3.18
C PHE A 55 14.75 9.90 3.18
N GLN A 56 14.37 11.16 2.92
CA GLN A 56 12.97 11.56 2.76
C GLN A 56 12.32 10.93 1.51
N GLU A 57 13.02 10.89 0.37
CA GLU A 57 12.53 10.24 -0.85
C GLU A 57 12.34 8.73 -0.65
N PHE A 58 13.32 8.09 -0.01
CA PHE A 58 13.20 6.68 0.36
C PHE A 58 12.03 6.43 1.32
N ALA A 59 11.86 7.27 2.35
CA ALA A 59 10.75 7.16 3.28
C ALA A 59 9.40 7.29 2.58
N GLY A 60 9.27 8.21 1.62
CA GLY A 60 8.05 8.36 0.81
C GLY A 60 7.74 7.11 -0.03
N LEU A 61 8.75 6.57 -0.72
CA LEU A 61 8.61 5.32 -1.48
C LEU A 61 8.23 4.14 -0.57
N TYR A 62 8.91 4.00 0.56
CA TYR A 62 8.63 2.97 1.56
C TYR A 62 7.18 3.05 2.06
N CYS A 63 6.70 4.24 2.46
CA CYS A 63 5.35 4.42 2.96
C CYS A 63 4.30 4.01 1.92
N LYS A 64 4.50 4.36 0.64
CA LYS A 64 3.61 3.94 -0.45
C LYS A 64 3.53 2.42 -0.57
N GLN A 65 4.67 1.73 -0.55
CA GLN A 65 4.73 0.28 -0.66
C GLN A 65 4.13 -0.41 0.57
N VAL A 66 4.47 0.07 1.78
CA VAL A 66 3.96 -0.52 3.01
C VAL A 66 2.47 -0.33 3.16
N ARG A 67 1.95 0.87 2.87
CA ARG A 67 0.50 1.10 2.85
C ARG A 67 -0.23 0.12 1.93
N SER A 68 0.32 -0.13 0.74
CA SER A 68 -0.23 -1.11 -0.19
C SER A 68 -0.25 -2.53 0.38
N ILE A 69 0.83 -2.93 1.07
CA ILE A 69 0.92 -4.21 1.75
C ILE A 69 -0.09 -4.30 2.90
N GLU A 70 -0.23 -3.26 3.74
CA GLU A 70 -1.20 -3.24 4.83
C GLU A 70 -2.64 -3.34 4.32
N ALA A 71 -2.96 -2.62 3.24
CA ALA A 71 -4.25 -2.71 2.58
C ALA A 71 -4.54 -4.15 2.10
N LEU A 72 -3.60 -4.78 1.41
CA LEU A 72 -3.74 -6.16 0.96
C LEU A 72 -3.86 -7.16 2.12
N ALA A 73 -3.05 -6.99 3.17
CA ALA A 73 -3.11 -7.83 4.37
C ALA A 73 -4.48 -7.73 5.04
N TYR A 74 -5.04 -6.52 5.16
CA TYR A 74 -6.38 -6.30 5.68
C TYR A 74 -7.45 -6.97 4.82
N LEU A 75 -7.38 -6.88 3.49
CA LEU A 75 -8.34 -7.56 2.60
C LEU A 75 -8.29 -9.09 2.73
N VAL A 76 -7.10 -9.66 2.86
CA VAL A 76 -6.94 -11.11 3.12
C VAL A 76 -7.60 -11.49 4.45
N GLU A 77 -7.42 -10.69 5.48
CA GLU A 77 -8.04 -10.90 6.78
C GLU A 77 -9.57 -10.74 6.73
N CYS A 78 -10.10 -9.78 5.98
CA CYS A 78 -11.53 -9.65 5.73
C CYS A 78 -12.10 -10.88 5.01
N LYS A 79 -11.40 -11.41 4.00
CA LYS A 79 -11.82 -12.66 3.34
C LYS A 79 -11.85 -13.83 4.32
N ARG A 80 -10.88 -13.89 5.24
CA ARG A 80 -10.83 -14.92 6.29
C ARG A 80 -11.97 -14.77 7.30
N ARG A 81 -12.34 -13.54 7.68
CA ARG A 81 -13.33 -13.24 8.72
C ARG A 81 -14.77 -13.25 8.21
N PHE A 82 -14.99 -12.75 6.99
CA PHE A 82 -16.31 -12.43 6.47
C PHE A 82 -16.64 -13.16 5.17
N GLY A 83 -15.65 -13.74 4.49
CA GLY A 83 -15.80 -14.37 3.18
C GLY A 83 -15.63 -13.39 2.03
N SER A 84 -16.15 -13.78 0.86
CA SER A 84 -16.08 -12.99 -0.37
C SER A 84 -17.47 -12.76 -0.96
N ASP A 85 -17.59 -11.74 -1.82
CA ASP A 85 -18.78 -11.56 -2.66
C ASP A 85 -18.88 -12.63 -3.77
N MET A 86 -19.91 -12.54 -4.63
CA MET A 86 -20.13 -13.49 -5.73
C MET A 86 -19.03 -13.45 -6.81
N GLN A 87 -18.22 -12.39 -6.83
CA GLN A 87 -17.14 -12.14 -7.78
C GLN A 87 -15.76 -12.44 -7.15
N GLY A 88 -15.71 -12.86 -5.88
CA GLY A 88 -14.48 -13.14 -5.15
C GLY A 88 -13.80 -11.93 -4.51
N GLY A 89 -14.45 -10.76 -4.54
CA GLY A 89 -14.04 -9.54 -3.85
C GLY A 89 -14.15 -9.65 -2.33
N ALA A 90 -13.31 -8.89 -1.61
CA ALA A 90 -13.37 -8.88 -0.15
C ALA A 90 -14.58 -8.07 0.34
N ILE A 91 -15.22 -8.55 1.40
CA ILE A 91 -16.32 -7.85 2.05
C ILE A 91 -15.97 -7.51 3.49
N PHE A 92 -16.45 -6.36 3.96
CA PHE A 92 -16.50 -6.02 5.37
C PHE A 92 -17.95 -6.19 5.86
N LYS A 93 -18.11 -6.75 7.05
CA LYS A 93 -19.41 -7.00 7.65
C LYS A 93 -19.47 -6.44 9.07
N HIS A 94 -20.45 -5.58 9.31
CA HIS A 94 -20.80 -5.09 10.64
C HIS A 94 -22.30 -5.11 10.82
N GLU A 95 -22.77 -5.82 11.84
CA GLU A 95 -24.19 -6.08 12.09
C GLU A 95 -24.93 -6.62 10.85
N LYS A 96 -25.88 -5.84 10.32
CA LYS A 96 -26.69 -6.16 9.14
C LYS A 96 -26.10 -5.58 7.85
N ILE A 97 -25.03 -4.81 7.93
CA ILE A 97 -24.38 -4.19 6.78
C ILE A 97 -23.27 -5.09 6.26
N ILE A 98 -23.28 -5.27 4.94
CA ILE A 98 -22.21 -5.89 4.18
C ILE A 98 -21.81 -4.87 3.12
N MET A 99 -20.52 -4.59 3.04
CA MET A 99 -19.95 -3.62 2.13
C MET A 99 -18.75 -4.23 1.43
N GLN A 100 -18.71 -4.08 0.10
CA GLN A 100 -17.56 -4.47 -0.68
C GLN A 100 -16.42 -3.48 -0.41
N ILE A 101 -15.22 -4.01 -0.22
CA ILE A 101 -14.02 -3.22 -0.01
C ILE A 101 -12.93 -3.68 -0.97
N ASP A 102 -12.14 -2.73 -1.44
CA ASP A 102 -10.99 -2.98 -2.27
C ASP A 102 -9.75 -2.30 -1.71
N GLN A 103 -8.61 -2.53 -2.36
CA GLN A 103 -7.34 -2.03 -1.92
C GLN A 103 -7.31 -0.49 -1.93
N GLN A 104 -7.90 0.13 -2.94
CA GLN A 104 -7.89 1.58 -3.09
C GLN A 104 -8.64 2.26 -1.94
N ILE A 105 -9.76 1.69 -1.49
CA ILE A 105 -10.53 2.19 -0.34
C ILE A 105 -9.65 2.18 0.92
N ILE A 106 -8.96 1.07 1.20
CA ILE A 106 -8.11 0.94 2.39
C ILE A 106 -6.89 1.87 2.31
N GLU A 107 -6.21 1.93 1.16
CA GLU A 107 -5.09 2.86 0.98
C GLU A 107 -5.53 4.31 1.17
N THR A 108 -6.68 4.69 0.61
CA THR A 108 -7.23 6.05 0.76
C THR A 108 -7.52 6.34 2.23
N LEU A 109 -8.11 5.40 2.97
CA LEU A 109 -8.36 5.52 4.40
C LEU A 109 -7.06 5.76 5.17
N LEU A 110 -6.03 4.92 4.96
CA LEU A 110 -4.76 5.03 5.66
C LEU A 110 -4.05 6.37 5.34
N GLN A 111 -4.10 6.83 4.09
CA GLN A 111 -3.54 8.14 3.72
C GLN A 111 -4.20 9.30 4.45
N HIS A 112 -5.53 9.31 4.55
CA HIS A 112 -6.25 10.42 5.14
C HIS A 112 -6.24 10.37 6.68
N GLN A 113 -6.47 9.19 7.26
CA GLN A 113 -6.68 9.05 8.70
C GLN A 113 -5.37 8.88 9.49
N ILE A 114 -4.28 8.45 8.85
CA ILE A 114 -2.99 8.25 9.49
C ILE A 114 -1.94 9.16 8.88
N GLU A 115 -1.65 9.01 7.59
CA GLU A 115 -0.47 9.65 7.00
C GLU A 115 -0.58 11.16 6.99
N THR A 116 -1.73 11.70 6.57
CA THR A 116 -1.99 13.15 6.54
C THR A 116 -1.88 13.74 7.94
N VAL A 117 -2.49 13.09 8.94
CA VAL A 117 -2.40 13.53 10.34
C VAL A 117 -0.94 13.57 10.81
N LEU A 118 -0.15 12.53 10.52
CA LEU A 118 1.27 12.51 10.89
C LEU A 118 2.10 13.58 10.17
N LEU A 119 1.79 13.86 8.89
CA LEU A 119 2.45 14.91 8.12
C LEU A 119 2.12 16.32 8.66
N GLU A 120 0.89 16.51 9.15
CA GLU A 120 0.44 17.76 9.77
C GLU A 120 1.00 17.96 11.18
N GLU A 121 1.01 16.91 12.01
CA GLU A 121 1.53 16.97 13.38
C GLU A 121 3.05 17.02 13.45
N ARG A 122 3.75 16.41 12.48
CA ARG A 122 5.22 16.32 12.44
C ARG A 122 5.79 16.84 11.11
N PRO A 123 5.57 18.12 10.78
CA PRO A 123 5.92 18.69 9.47
C PRO A 123 7.43 18.72 9.22
N THR A 124 8.27 18.70 10.27
CA THR A 124 9.72 18.61 10.13
C THR A 124 10.18 17.19 9.80
N GLU A 125 9.52 16.16 10.34
CA GLU A 125 9.86 14.76 10.07
C GLU A 125 9.28 14.27 8.74
N ARG A 126 8.13 14.81 8.32
CA ARG A 126 7.44 14.46 7.06
C ARG A 126 7.28 12.93 6.92
N TYR A 127 7.69 12.35 5.79
CA TYR A 127 7.52 10.92 5.52
C TYR A 127 8.31 10.02 6.46
N VAL A 128 9.35 10.54 7.12
CA VAL A 128 10.07 9.78 8.16
C VAL A 128 9.16 9.49 9.36
N ALA A 129 8.26 10.40 9.73
CA ALA A 129 7.28 10.14 10.79
C ALA A 129 6.31 9.01 10.40
N VAL A 130 5.80 9.05 9.17
CA VAL A 130 4.91 8.02 8.61
C VAL A 130 5.63 6.66 8.54
N MET A 131 6.88 6.65 8.08
CA MET A 131 7.70 5.45 8.01
C MET A 131 7.92 4.85 9.40
N LYS A 132 8.30 5.65 10.40
CA LYS A 132 8.47 5.21 11.79
C LYS A 132 7.19 4.62 12.36
N PHE A 133 6.03 5.20 12.04
CA PHE A 133 4.74 4.69 12.47
C PHE A 133 4.49 3.27 11.94
N TYR A 134 4.58 3.06 10.61
CA TYR A 134 4.36 1.74 10.02
C TYR A 134 5.38 0.70 10.51
N MET A 135 6.65 1.09 10.64
CA MET A 135 7.68 0.21 11.20
C MET A 135 7.37 -0.16 12.66
N GLY A 136 6.92 0.80 13.46
CA GLY A 136 6.55 0.60 14.86
C GLY A 136 5.36 -0.34 15.00
N ASP A 137 4.32 -0.16 14.19
CA ASP A 137 3.14 -1.04 14.20
C ASP A 137 3.52 -2.48 13.81
N ARG A 138 4.29 -2.67 12.73
CA ARG A 138 4.78 -4.00 12.33
C ARG A 138 5.65 -4.66 13.39
N LEU A 139 6.53 -3.89 14.04
CA LEU A 139 7.34 -4.41 15.14
C LEU A 139 6.46 -4.87 16.30
N ASN A 140 5.44 -4.07 16.64
CA ASN A 140 4.49 -4.38 17.69
C ASN A 140 3.62 -5.61 17.33
N GLN A 141 3.22 -5.76 16.06
CA GLN A 141 2.56 -6.95 15.56
C GLN A 141 3.44 -8.19 15.72
N ALA A 142 4.71 -8.12 15.31
CA ALA A 142 5.65 -9.24 15.38
C ALA A 142 5.99 -9.66 16.82
N GLN A 143 6.12 -8.70 17.73
CA GLN A 143 6.53 -8.95 19.11
C GLN A 143 5.36 -9.26 20.05
N ASN A 144 4.23 -8.58 19.86
CA ASN A 144 3.11 -8.60 20.81
C ASN A 144 1.81 -9.13 20.19
N SER A 145 1.85 -9.65 18.95
CA SER A 145 0.65 -10.06 18.20
C SER A 145 -0.41 -8.95 18.13
N SER A 146 0.04 -7.69 18.10
CA SER A 146 -0.83 -6.52 18.02
C SER A 146 -1.73 -6.60 16.80
N THR A 147 -3.00 -6.28 16.99
CA THR A 147 -4.01 -6.16 15.92
C THR A 147 -4.41 -4.72 15.65
N TRP A 148 -3.63 -3.77 16.17
CA TRP A 148 -3.98 -2.34 16.19
C TRP A 148 -4.39 -1.80 14.82
N MET A 149 -3.60 -2.05 13.76
CA MET A 149 -3.93 -1.57 12.40
C MET A 149 -5.27 -2.10 11.90
N ARG A 150 -5.53 -3.40 12.11
CA ARG A 150 -6.81 -4.03 11.75
C ARG A 150 -7.96 -3.41 12.53
N ASP A 151 -7.79 -3.28 13.84
CA ASP A 151 -8.85 -2.78 14.73
C ASP A 151 -9.14 -1.29 14.47
N PHE A 152 -8.12 -0.53 14.11
CA PHE A 152 -8.25 0.85 13.65
C PHE A 152 -9.07 0.93 12.36
N ILE A 153 -8.72 0.16 11.32
CA ILE A 153 -9.47 0.17 10.05
C ILE A 153 -10.94 -0.27 10.29
N ASP A 154 -11.15 -1.33 11.10
CA ASP A 154 -12.49 -1.78 11.50
C ASP A 154 -13.27 -0.64 12.17
N SER A 155 -12.65 0.08 13.11
CA SER A 155 -13.30 1.18 13.84
C SER A 155 -13.78 2.30 12.93
N VAL A 156 -12.96 2.71 11.95
CA VAL A 156 -13.32 3.75 10.98
C VAL A 156 -14.51 3.32 10.12
N PHE A 157 -14.55 2.06 9.67
CA PHE A 157 -15.71 1.55 8.94
C PHE A 157 -16.97 1.47 9.80
N ILE A 158 -16.84 1.02 11.04
CA ILE A 158 -17.96 0.96 12.00
C ILE A 158 -18.51 2.37 12.26
N GLU A 159 -17.65 3.35 12.50
CA GLU A 159 -18.04 4.75 12.69
C GLU A 159 -18.75 5.31 11.46
N GLY A 160 -18.23 5.04 10.26
CA GLY A 160 -18.87 5.44 9.00
C GLY A 160 -20.26 4.82 8.81
N VAL A 161 -20.42 3.52 9.09
CA VAL A 161 -21.72 2.83 9.04
C VAL A 161 -22.69 3.42 10.06
N ASN A 162 -22.23 3.69 11.27
CA ASN A 162 -23.07 4.30 12.31
C ASN A 162 -23.50 5.72 11.95
N ALA A 163 -22.61 6.52 11.36
CA ALA A 163 -22.94 7.87 10.89
C ALA A 163 -23.98 7.85 9.76
N LEU A 164 -23.89 6.88 8.84
CA LEU A 164 -24.90 6.64 7.81
C LEU A 164 -26.28 6.33 8.41
N PHE A 165 -26.35 5.47 9.43
CA PHE A 165 -27.60 5.14 10.11
C PHE A 165 -28.18 6.30 10.93
N ARG A 166 -27.34 7.19 11.46
CA ARG A 166 -27.79 8.42 12.14
C ARG A 166 -28.23 9.52 11.18
N GLY A 167 -28.04 9.34 9.86
CA GLY A 167 -28.34 10.36 8.86
C GLY A 167 -27.35 11.52 8.87
N GLU A 168 -26.16 11.34 9.47
CA GLU A 168 -25.10 12.35 9.53
C GLU A 168 -24.32 12.43 8.20
N VAL A 169 -24.43 11.39 7.38
CA VAL A 169 -23.80 11.29 6.06
C VAL A 169 -24.84 10.80 5.07
N GLU A 170 -25.09 11.57 4.00
CA GLU A 170 -25.88 11.11 2.87
C GLU A 170 -24.98 10.39 1.86
N PRO A 171 -25.29 9.15 1.46
CA PRO A 171 -24.55 8.47 0.41
C PRO A 171 -24.74 9.23 -0.90
N THR A 172 -23.65 9.66 -1.53
CA THR A 172 -23.69 10.24 -2.87
C THR A 172 -24.36 9.27 -3.83
N LYS A 173 -25.32 9.76 -4.61
CA LYS A 173 -26.27 9.00 -5.46
C LYS A 173 -25.69 8.02 -6.50
N ASN A 174 -24.38 7.80 -6.53
CA ASN A 174 -23.67 6.99 -7.53
C ASN A 174 -23.01 5.74 -6.92
N LEU A 175 -23.67 5.06 -5.99
CA LEU A 175 -23.33 3.68 -5.62
C LEU A 175 -24.12 2.76 -6.55
N HIS A 176 -23.53 2.44 -7.71
CA HIS A 176 -24.00 1.41 -8.63
C HIS A 176 -23.11 0.19 -8.55
#